data_AF-A0A2A8VCP8-F1
#
_entry.id   AF-A0A2A8VCP8-F1
#
_cell.length_a   1.000
_cell.length_b   1.000
_cell.length_c   1.000
_cell.angle_alpha   90.00
_cell.angle_beta   90.00
_cell.angle_gamma   90.00
#
_symmetry.space_group_name_H-M   'P 1'
#
loop_
_entity.id
_entity.type
_entity.pdbx_description
1 polymer ?
#
loop_
_entity_poly.entity_id
_entity_poly.type
_entity_poly.pdbx_seq_one_letter_code
_entity_poly.pdbx_strand_id
1 'polypeptide(L)'
;MGENMRVTPGYSILLAVLIISISGFILFYNIGKNNSMDSKANIVITNTVENNIYGSVGKVDTVISNNVSEGTARLKNNIMNNGKEDGSGEISSSIENEVNETSGDLENNITNTVEGDGNYTFSNSTRNKLGDAADINVSNKVANKTNGNDTEPPPESPEIIWGIDSASETTENFYACVRENFGDPAVLGRYLETREDISRGLTPEQVSLIHSKGDYILPIFNNFNDATGYENGSNEAKEAIEYAQGLGIPSGVAIFADIEPAYPVDAEFIRGWFETISASPYESGIYGIFDPESALYQSYNTAVQSNNAILKENYVWTASPNVGITSQAEAPEYNPEAPEGSLAFGWQYGIDAETCNIDTNLFNGELLKVLWKPNS
;
A
#
# COMPACT_ATOMS: atom_id res chain seq x y z
N MET A 1 35.31 -61.01 -25.80
CA MET A 1 33.86 -61.26 -25.66
C MET A 1 33.32 -60.35 -24.58
N GLY A 2 32.39 -59.45 -24.92
CA GLY A 2 31.50 -58.80 -23.96
C GLY A 2 31.88 -57.39 -23.51
N GLU A 3 31.61 -56.41 -24.38
CA GLU A 3 31.31 -55.03 -24.00
C GLU A 3 30.10 -54.97 -23.05
N ASN A 4 30.06 -53.97 -22.16
CA ASN A 4 28.81 -53.39 -21.67
C ASN A 4 29.06 -51.94 -21.25
N MET A 5 28.86 -51.05 -22.21
CA MET A 5 28.81 -49.60 -22.03
C MET A 5 27.38 -49.23 -21.63
N ARG A 6 27.18 -48.70 -20.42
CA ARG A 6 25.89 -48.14 -20.00
C ARG A 6 25.73 -46.75 -20.63
N VAL A 7 24.75 -46.64 -21.52
CA VAL A 7 24.23 -45.37 -22.04
C VAL A 7 23.15 -44.87 -21.08
N THR A 8 23.30 -43.66 -20.55
CA THR A 8 22.21 -42.89 -19.93
C THR A 8 21.62 -41.93 -20.97
N PRO A 9 20.28 -41.77 -21.04
CA PRO A 9 19.65 -40.90 -22.03
C PRO A 9 19.72 -39.44 -21.57
N GLY A 10 20.37 -38.59 -22.38
CA GLY A 10 20.25 -37.14 -22.27
C GLY A 10 18.90 -36.70 -22.83
N TYR A 11 18.08 -36.07 -21.99
CA TYR A 11 16.91 -35.33 -22.44
C TYR A 11 17.39 -34.04 -23.14
N SER A 12 17.26 -34.00 -24.47
CA SER A 12 17.35 -32.74 -25.21
C SER A 12 15.99 -32.04 -25.13
N ILE A 13 15.90 -30.99 -24.33
CA ILE A 13 14.75 -30.09 -24.35
C ILE A 13 14.83 -29.25 -25.62
N LEU A 14 13.80 -29.37 -26.44
CA LEU A 14 13.62 -28.66 -27.70
C LEU A 14 13.38 -27.18 -27.40
N LEU A 15 14.33 -26.31 -27.75
CA LEU A 15 14.18 -24.86 -27.64
C LEU A 15 13.24 -24.37 -28.75
N ALA A 16 11.98 -24.11 -28.41
CA ALA A 16 11.04 -23.43 -29.29
C ALA A 16 11.24 -21.91 -29.17
N VAL A 17 11.98 -21.33 -30.11
CA VAL A 17 12.08 -19.86 -30.24
C VAL A 17 10.85 -19.36 -30.98
N LEU A 18 9.89 -18.81 -30.23
CA LEU A 18 8.70 -18.17 -30.79
C LEU A 18 9.00 -16.67 -31.00
N ILE A 19 9.34 -16.28 -32.23
CA ILE A 19 9.46 -14.86 -32.60
C ILE A 19 8.07 -14.37 -32.99
N ILE A 20 7.37 -13.71 -32.07
CA ILE A 20 6.14 -12.97 -32.40
C ILE A 20 6.50 -11.51 -32.64
N SER A 21 6.68 -11.10 -33.90
CA SER A 21 6.70 -9.67 -34.25
C SER A 21 5.28 -9.19 -34.53
N ILE A 22 4.59 -8.63 -33.53
CA ILE A 22 3.33 -7.91 -33.75
C ILE A 22 3.69 -6.48 -34.17
N SER A 23 3.84 -6.26 -35.47
CA SER A 23 3.97 -4.92 -36.04
C SER A 23 2.57 -4.32 -36.22
N GLY A 24 2.05 -3.64 -35.19
CA GLY A 24 0.81 -2.87 -35.30
C GLY A 24 1.06 -1.57 -36.07
N PHE A 25 0.93 -1.60 -37.40
CA PHE A 25 0.93 -0.38 -38.22
C PHE A 25 -0.51 0.13 -38.36
N ILE A 26 -0.99 0.98 -37.44
CA ILE A 26 -2.25 1.69 -37.63
C ILE A 26 -1.97 2.93 -38.48
N LEU A 27 -2.09 2.79 -39.79
CA LEU A 27 -2.08 3.91 -40.72
C LEU A 27 -3.46 4.60 -40.63
N PHE A 28 -3.56 5.73 -39.92
CA PHE A 28 -4.75 6.58 -40.06
C PHE A 28 -4.73 7.20 -41.46
N TYR A 29 -5.50 6.60 -42.38
CA TYR A 29 -5.75 7.19 -43.68
C TYR A 29 -6.69 8.39 -43.47
N ASN A 30 -6.13 9.58 -43.63
CA ASN A 30 -6.81 10.86 -43.47
C ASN A 30 -7.88 11.00 -44.57
N ILE A 31 -9.13 10.61 -44.28
CA ILE A 31 -10.29 10.90 -45.13
C ILE A 31 -10.96 12.15 -44.59
N GLY A 32 -10.83 13.25 -45.34
CA GLY A 32 -11.77 14.36 -45.25
C GLY A 32 -11.11 15.73 -45.11
N LYS A 33 -10.69 16.30 -46.24
CA LYS A 33 -10.66 17.75 -46.42
C LYS A 33 -12.12 18.24 -46.27
N ASN A 34 -12.50 18.72 -45.10
CA ASN A 34 -13.63 19.63 -44.94
C ASN A 34 -13.34 20.61 -43.80
N ASN A 35 -13.34 21.88 -44.17
CA ASN A 35 -13.01 23.02 -43.35
C ASN A 35 -13.92 23.15 -42.11
N SER A 36 -13.35 23.71 -41.03
CA SER A 36 -14.01 24.28 -39.85
C SER A 36 -14.43 23.32 -38.73
N MET A 37 -13.46 22.88 -37.92
CA MET A 37 -13.42 23.14 -36.45
C MET A 37 -12.12 22.58 -35.87
N ASP A 38 -11.57 23.33 -34.92
CA ASP A 38 -10.31 23.12 -34.19
C ASP A 38 -10.42 21.94 -33.20
N SER A 39 -10.81 20.75 -33.67
CA SER A 39 -10.88 19.56 -32.82
C SER A 39 -9.55 18.81 -32.88
N LYS A 40 -8.64 19.19 -31.99
CA LYS A 40 -7.44 18.39 -31.68
C LYS A 40 -7.85 16.96 -31.30
N ALA A 41 -7.16 15.95 -31.85
CA ALA A 41 -7.46 14.54 -31.60
C ALA A 41 -7.04 14.12 -30.17
N ASN A 42 -7.83 13.26 -29.53
CA ASN A 42 -7.47 12.61 -28.27
C ASN A 42 -6.92 11.20 -28.57
N ILE A 43 -5.65 10.95 -28.25
CA ILE A 43 -4.91 9.74 -28.60
C ILE A 43 -4.57 8.98 -27.30
N VAL A 44 -4.94 7.71 -27.20
CA VAL A 44 -4.54 6.86 -26.07
C VAL A 44 -3.81 5.64 -26.61
N ILE A 45 -2.56 5.45 -26.19
CA ILE A 45 -1.73 4.31 -26.59
C ILE A 45 -1.28 3.58 -25.33
N THR A 46 -1.56 2.29 -25.25
CA THR A 46 -1.08 1.44 -24.15
C THR A 46 -0.41 0.21 -24.72
N ASN A 47 0.88 0.08 -24.46
CA ASN A 47 1.67 -1.09 -24.85
C ASN A 47 2.13 -1.82 -23.59
N THR A 48 1.82 -3.11 -23.49
CA THR A 48 2.30 -3.99 -22.40
C THR A 48 2.95 -5.22 -23.02
N VAL A 49 4.22 -5.46 -22.70
CA VAL A 49 4.98 -6.63 -23.12
C VAL A 49 5.47 -7.36 -21.87
N GLU A 50 5.27 -8.67 -21.81
CA GLU A 50 5.74 -9.52 -20.72
C GLU A 50 6.55 -10.69 -21.30
N ASN A 51 7.82 -10.78 -20.90
CA ASN A 51 8.74 -11.84 -21.28
C ASN A 51 9.00 -12.74 -20.06
N ASN A 52 8.44 -13.94 -20.07
CA ASN A 52 8.71 -14.96 -19.05
C ASN A 52 9.74 -15.97 -19.60
N ILE A 53 10.91 -16.02 -18.98
CA ILE A 53 12.08 -16.73 -19.45
C ILE A 53 12.42 -17.84 -18.45
N TYR A 54 12.38 -19.08 -18.91
CA TYR A 54 12.65 -20.27 -18.12
C TYR A 54 13.93 -20.95 -18.62
N GLY A 55 14.90 -21.14 -17.73
CA GLY A 55 16.20 -21.72 -18.07
C GLY A 55 17.10 -20.79 -18.90
N SER A 56 18.16 -21.33 -19.49
CA SER A 56 19.13 -20.53 -20.25
C SER A 56 18.63 -20.15 -21.64
N VAL A 57 18.65 -18.85 -21.94
CA VAL A 57 18.36 -18.27 -23.25
C VAL A 57 19.57 -17.49 -23.76
N GLY A 58 19.73 -17.39 -25.08
CA GLY A 58 20.81 -16.61 -25.68
C GLY A 58 20.60 -15.10 -25.51
N LYS A 59 19.57 -14.58 -26.19
CA LYS A 59 19.23 -13.15 -26.17
C LYS A 59 17.73 -12.93 -26.38
N VAL A 60 17.15 -11.98 -25.65
CA VAL A 60 15.77 -11.49 -25.82
C VAL A 60 15.83 -9.98 -26.03
N ASP A 61 15.31 -9.48 -27.16
CA ASP A 61 15.25 -8.05 -27.45
C ASP A 61 13.79 -7.59 -27.58
N THR A 62 13.38 -6.64 -26.75
CA THR A 62 12.06 -6.02 -26.78
C THR A 62 12.19 -4.54 -27.14
N VAL A 63 11.43 -4.08 -28.14
CA VAL A 63 11.40 -2.68 -28.54
C VAL A 63 9.96 -2.21 -28.68
N ILE A 64 9.58 -1.17 -27.93
CA ILE A 64 8.34 -0.42 -28.11
C ILE A 64 8.69 0.92 -28.74
N SER A 65 8.01 1.30 -29.83
CA SER A 65 8.18 2.60 -30.45
C SER A 65 6.82 3.26 -30.72
N ASN A 66 6.64 4.49 -30.23
CA ASN A 66 5.44 5.29 -30.48
C ASN A 66 5.81 6.62 -31.13
N ASN A 67 5.01 7.03 -32.11
CA ASN A 67 5.10 8.35 -32.71
C ASN A 67 3.73 9.01 -32.66
N VAL A 68 3.64 10.16 -32.01
CA VAL A 68 2.40 10.92 -31.87
C VAL A 68 2.65 12.36 -32.29
N SER A 69 1.79 12.85 -33.18
CA SER A 69 1.81 14.22 -33.66
C SER A 69 0.41 14.82 -33.55
N GLU A 70 0.34 16.05 -33.05
CA GLU A 70 -0.87 16.86 -32.92
C GLU A 70 -1.94 16.29 -31.97
N GLY A 71 -2.35 17.09 -30.99
CA GLY A 71 -3.52 16.83 -30.16
C GLY A 71 -3.24 16.64 -28.69
N THR A 72 -4.04 15.81 -28.00
CA THR A 72 -3.81 15.43 -26.60
C THR A 72 -3.58 13.92 -26.55
N ALA A 73 -2.51 13.48 -25.90
CA ALA A 73 -2.14 12.08 -25.87
C ALA A 73 -1.84 11.54 -24.46
N ARG A 74 -2.26 10.31 -24.20
CA ARG A 74 -1.84 9.51 -23.05
C ARG A 74 -1.15 8.25 -23.55
N LEU A 75 0.16 8.17 -23.35
CA LEU A 75 0.99 7.05 -23.76
C LEU A 75 1.45 6.30 -22.52
N LYS A 76 1.16 5.00 -22.43
CA LYS A 76 1.64 4.13 -21.36
C LYS A 76 2.33 2.91 -21.95
N ASN A 77 3.61 2.75 -21.68
CA ASN A 77 4.43 1.65 -22.17
C ASN A 77 4.97 0.86 -20.98
N ASN A 78 4.76 -0.44 -20.96
CA ASN A 78 5.24 -1.33 -19.91
C ASN A 78 5.95 -2.55 -20.54
N ILE A 79 7.20 -2.79 -20.15
CA ILE A 79 7.93 -4.02 -20.47
C ILE A 79 8.25 -4.71 -19.15
N MET A 80 7.86 -5.97 -19.01
CA MET A 80 8.19 -6.81 -17.86
C MET A 80 9.02 -8.00 -18.35
N ASN A 81 10.21 -8.19 -17.79
CA ASN A 81 11.08 -9.33 -18.09
C ASN A 81 11.29 -10.14 -16.82
N ASN A 82 10.89 -11.40 -16.82
CA ASN A 82 11.01 -12.30 -15.69
C ASN A 82 11.92 -13.47 -16.07
N GLY A 83 13.18 -13.44 -15.63
CA GLY A 83 14.07 -14.60 -15.66
C GLY A 83 13.81 -15.49 -14.47
N LYS A 84 13.52 -16.77 -14.70
CA LYS A 84 13.24 -17.75 -13.63
C LYS A 84 14.25 -18.89 -13.67
N GLU A 85 14.41 -19.55 -12.52
CA GLU A 85 15.27 -20.73 -12.31
C GLU A 85 16.78 -20.42 -12.47
N ASP A 86 17.62 -21.45 -12.46
CA ASP A 86 19.09 -21.36 -12.56
C ASP A 86 19.59 -21.03 -13.99
N GLY A 87 18.78 -20.30 -14.75
CA GLY A 87 19.03 -19.95 -16.14
C GLY A 87 20.06 -18.84 -16.33
N SER A 88 20.30 -18.46 -17.57
CA SER A 88 21.17 -17.33 -17.92
C SER A 88 20.75 -16.74 -19.26
N GLY A 89 21.05 -15.46 -19.51
CA GLY A 89 20.78 -14.85 -20.81
C GLY A 89 20.87 -13.33 -20.84
N GLU A 90 20.94 -12.77 -22.05
CA GLU A 90 20.93 -11.32 -22.26
C GLU A 90 19.54 -10.84 -22.63
N ILE A 91 19.01 -9.83 -21.92
CA ILE A 91 17.68 -9.30 -22.14
C ILE A 91 17.80 -7.80 -22.37
N SER A 92 17.49 -7.34 -23.57
CA SER A 92 17.47 -5.91 -23.91
C SER A 92 16.04 -5.41 -24.04
N SER A 93 15.73 -4.28 -23.44
CA SER A 93 14.42 -3.63 -23.55
C SER A 93 14.58 -2.16 -23.90
N SER A 94 13.95 -1.72 -24.98
CA SER A 94 13.98 -0.32 -25.44
C SER A 94 12.57 0.22 -25.60
N ILE A 95 12.32 1.41 -25.06
CA ILE A 95 11.10 2.17 -25.32
C ILE A 95 11.51 3.50 -25.95
N GLU A 96 10.99 3.79 -27.14
CA GLU A 96 11.26 5.02 -27.88
C GLU A 96 9.97 5.76 -28.21
N ASN A 97 9.80 6.97 -27.70
CA ASN A 97 8.64 7.81 -27.99
C ASN A 97 9.08 9.08 -28.71
N GLU A 98 8.43 9.41 -29.81
CA GLU A 98 8.52 10.70 -30.49
C GLU A 98 7.18 11.42 -30.39
N VAL A 99 7.16 12.57 -29.72
CA VAL A 99 5.94 13.34 -29.47
C VAL A 99 6.12 14.77 -29.95
N ASN A 100 5.28 15.21 -30.89
CA ASN A 100 5.35 16.53 -31.49
C ASN A 100 3.99 17.26 -31.40
N GLU A 101 4.00 18.53 -31.04
CA GLU A 101 2.79 19.40 -31.02
C GLU A 101 1.59 18.81 -30.24
N THR A 102 1.89 18.06 -29.17
CA THR A 102 0.91 17.27 -28.40
C THR A 102 0.99 17.61 -26.92
N SER A 103 -0.14 17.59 -26.20
CA SER A 103 -0.19 17.72 -24.73
C SER A 103 -0.66 16.44 -24.02
N GLY A 104 -0.34 16.24 -22.74
CA GLY A 104 -0.82 15.09 -21.95
C GLY A 104 0.27 14.32 -21.21
N ASP A 105 0.15 12.99 -21.13
CA ASP A 105 0.94 12.15 -20.22
C ASP A 105 1.69 11.04 -20.97
N LEU A 106 2.95 10.82 -20.59
CA LEU A 106 3.81 9.78 -21.13
C LEU A 106 4.46 8.98 -20.00
N GLU A 107 4.07 7.73 -19.85
CA GLU A 107 4.58 6.80 -18.84
C GLU A 107 5.32 5.65 -19.52
N ASN A 108 6.59 5.44 -19.18
CA ASN A 108 7.40 4.31 -19.67
C ASN A 108 7.95 3.52 -18.49
N ASN A 109 7.59 2.25 -18.41
CA ASN A 109 8.00 1.33 -17.37
C ASN A 109 8.74 0.14 -17.97
N ILE A 110 9.93 -0.15 -17.45
CA ILE A 110 10.64 -1.41 -17.71
C ILE A 110 10.93 -2.06 -16.37
N THR A 111 10.42 -3.26 -16.14
CA THR A 111 10.66 -4.04 -14.92
C THR A 111 11.36 -5.32 -15.30
N ASN A 112 12.50 -5.60 -14.67
CA ASN A 112 13.23 -6.84 -14.82
C ASN A 112 13.23 -7.55 -13.47
N THR A 113 12.90 -8.84 -13.47
CA THR A 113 12.86 -9.68 -12.29
C THR A 113 13.69 -10.93 -12.56
N VAL A 114 14.54 -11.29 -11.63
CA VAL A 114 15.20 -12.60 -11.61
C VAL A 114 14.73 -13.37 -10.38
N GLU A 115 14.10 -14.51 -10.61
CA GLU A 115 13.68 -15.47 -9.58
C GLU A 115 14.65 -16.67 -9.58
N GLY A 116 15.43 -16.83 -8.51
CA GLY A 116 16.40 -17.93 -8.35
C GLY A 116 17.85 -17.50 -8.59
N ASP A 117 18.76 -18.47 -8.71
CA ASP A 117 20.21 -18.24 -8.83
C ASP A 117 20.66 -17.95 -10.27
N GLY A 118 19.72 -17.61 -11.16
CA GLY A 118 19.97 -17.37 -12.57
C GLY A 118 20.83 -16.14 -12.85
N ASN A 119 21.70 -16.23 -13.87
CA ASN A 119 22.63 -15.19 -14.29
C ASN A 119 22.14 -14.48 -15.57
N TYR A 120 21.24 -13.51 -15.40
CA TYR A 120 20.69 -12.71 -16.49
C TYR A 120 21.32 -11.32 -16.56
N THR A 121 21.65 -10.86 -17.75
CA THR A 121 22.14 -9.50 -18.01
C THR A 121 21.03 -8.69 -18.65
N PHE A 122 20.65 -7.56 -18.04
CA PHE A 122 19.60 -6.67 -18.55
C PHE A 122 20.19 -5.40 -19.14
N SER A 123 19.73 -5.00 -20.32
CA SER A 123 20.07 -3.72 -20.96
C SER A 123 18.80 -2.94 -21.27
N ASN A 124 18.55 -1.84 -20.54
CA ASN A 124 17.31 -1.09 -20.66
C ASN A 124 17.57 0.31 -21.22
N SER A 125 16.72 0.76 -22.15
CA SER A 125 16.76 2.12 -22.70
C SER A 125 15.35 2.71 -22.77
N THR A 126 15.22 3.96 -22.32
CA THR A 126 14.01 4.77 -22.52
C THR A 126 14.41 6.08 -23.17
N ARG A 127 13.92 6.36 -24.38
CA ARG A 127 14.18 7.60 -25.11
C ARG A 127 12.87 8.29 -25.44
N ASN A 128 12.71 9.53 -24.96
CA ASN A 128 11.59 10.38 -25.33
C ASN A 128 12.12 11.59 -26.08
N LYS A 129 11.71 11.75 -27.33
CA LYS A 129 12.00 12.90 -28.17
C LYS A 129 10.76 13.79 -28.21
N LEU A 130 10.84 14.95 -27.58
CA LEU A 130 9.77 15.93 -27.52
C LEU A 130 10.06 17.07 -28.49
N GLY A 131 9.10 17.40 -29.36
CA GLY A 131 9.16 18.56 -30.24
C GLY A 131 8.93 19.88 -29.50
N ASP A 132 9.31 21.00 -30.13
CA ASP A 132 9.34 22.34 -29.52
C ASP A 132 7.98 22.85 -28.98
N ALA A 133 6.87 22.24 -29.40
CA ALA A 133 5.51 22.56 -28.96
C ALA A 133 4.79 21.41 -28.23
N ALA A 134 5.54 20.44 -27.69
CA ALA A 134 4.99 19.38 -26.85
C ALA A 134 4.87 19.83 -25.38
N ASP A 135 3.72 19.58 -24.75
CA ASP A 135 3.43 19.87 -23.34
C ASP A 135 3.05 18.58 -22.61
N ILE A 136 4.07 17.77 -22.31
CA ILE A 136 3.90 16.37 -21.86
C ILE A 136 4.52 16.17 -20.49
N ASN A 137 3.75 15.61 -19.55
CA ASN A 137 4.28 15.07 -18.31
C ASN A 137 4.93 13.71 -18.58
N VAL A 138 6.24 13.62 -18.38
CA VAL A 138 7.01 12.40 -18.67
C VAL A 138 7.41 11.71 -17.37
N SER A 139 7.04 10.44 -17.24
CA SER A 139 7.51 9.53 -16.21
C SER A 139 8.20 8.32 -16.85
N ASN A 140 9.47 8.10 -16.51
CA ASN A 140 10.24 6.93 -16.94
C ASN A 140 10.72 6.17 -15.71
N LYS A 141 10.35 4.89 -15.60
CA LYS A 141 10.79 4.00 -14.53
C LYS A 141 11.47 2.77 -15.10
N VAL A 142 12.68 2.48 -14.62
CA VAL A 142 13.39 1.22 -14.87
C VAL A 142 13.69 0.57 -13.54
N ALA A 143 13.22 -0.64 -13.33
CA ALA A 143 13.41 -1.40 -12.10
C ALA A 143 14.05 -2.75 -12.42
N ASN A 144 15.07 -3.16 -11.64
CA ASN A 144 15.65 -4.49 -11.67
C ASN A 144 15.48 -5.11 -10.27
N LYS A 145 14.97 -6.34 -10.20
CA LYS A 145 14.70 -7.07 -8.96
C LYS A 145 15.38 -8.44 -9.02
N THR A 146 15.98 -8.88 -7.92
CA THR A 146 16.55 -10.23 -7.76
C THR A 146 16.02 -10.84 -6.48
N ASN A 147 15.37 -12.01 -6.53
CA ASN A 147 14.89 -12.71 -5.33
C ASN A 147 16.02 -13.50 -4.65
N GLY A 148 17.10 -12.81 -4.28
CA GLY A 148 18.21 -13.33 -3.51
C GLY A 148 18.58 -12.34 -2.41
N ASN A 149 18.07 -12.57 -1.20
CA ASN A 149 18.24 -11.77 0.01
C ASN A 149 18.05 -10.27 -0.18
N ASP A 150 16.81 -9.84 0.06
CA ASP A 150 16.38 -8.45 0.13
C ASP A 150 17.32 -7.59 0.98
N THR A 151 18.12 -6.77 0.31
CA THR A 151 18.45 -5.45 0.81
C THR A 151 17.75 -4.47 -0.13
N GLU A 152 16.56 -4.04 0.29
CA GLU A 152 15.78 -3.00 -0.39
C GLU A 152 16.66 -1.76 -0.69
N PRO A 153 16.49 -1.12 -1.85
CA PRO A 153 16.87 0.30 -1.95
C PRO A 153 16.03 1.08 -0.92
N PRO A 154 16.56 2.17 -0.33
CA PRO A 154 15.84 2.88 0.71
C PRO A 154 14.44 3.25 0.18
N PRO A 155 13.37 2.97 0.93
CA PRO A 155 12.02 3.25 0.48
C PRO A 155 11.93 4.73 0.09
N GLU A 156 11.27 5.03 -1.03
CA GLU A 156 10.61 6.34 -1.12
C GLU A 156 9.79 6.46 0.16
N SER A 157 9.95 7.56 0.89
CA SER A 157 9.28 7.78 2.18
C SER A 157 7.80 7.38 2.05
N PRO A 158 7.26 6.59 2.99
CA PRO A 158 5.88 6.12 2.90
C PRO A 158 4.95 7.32 2.68
N GLU A 159 3.95 7.16 1.81
CA GLU A 159 2.90 8.17 1.64
C GLU A 159 2.25 8.40 3.01
N ILE A 160 2.33 9.63 3.51
CA ILE A 160 1.72 9.99 4.80
C ILE A 160 0.30 10.48 4.54
N ILE A 161 -0.64 9.83 5.21
CA ILE A 161 -2.08 10.03 5.04
C ILE A 161 -2.63 10.75 6.27
N TRP A 162 -3.40 11.81 6.05
CA TRP A 162 -4.11 12.49 7.12
C TRP A 162 -5.46 11.83 7.39
N GLY A 163 -5.82 11.72 8.67
CA GLY A 163 -7.11 11.22 9.10
C GLY A 163 -7.48 11.74 10.48
N ILE A 164 -8.61 11.27 10.97
CA ILE A 164 -9.16 11.68 12.26
C ILE A 164 -9.69 10.47 13.01
N ASP A 165 -9.96 10.62 14.29
CA ASP A 165 -10.81 9.70 15.03
C ASP A 165 -11.78 10.49 15.91
N SER A 166 -12.85 9.84 16.37
CA SER A 166 -13.84 10.49 17.22
C SER A 166 -14.63 9.49 18.04
N ALA A 167 -14.89 9.85 19.29
CA ALA A 167 -15.86 9.19 20.17
C ALA A 167 -17.33 9.50 19.80
N SER A 168 -17.58 10.52 18.97
CA SER A 168 -18.92 10.96 18.59
C SER A 168 -19.56 10.09 17.51
N GLU A 169 -20.87 10.22 17.36
CA GLU A 169 -21.56 9.66 16.20
C GLU A 169 -21.12 10.35 14.90
N THR A 170 -20.84 9.54 13.88
CA THR A 170 -20.50 10.03 12.56
C THR A 170 -21.79 10.34 11.78
N THR A 171 -22.07 11.63 11.59
CA THR A 171 -23.24 12.12 10.83
C THR A 171 -22.79 12.97 9.63
N GLU A 172 -23.70 13.28 8.71
CA GLU A 172 -23.40 14.21 7.59
C GLU A 172 -22.97 15.59 8.10
N ASN A 173 -23.57 16.07 9.21
CA ASN A 173 -23.19 17.35 9.82
C ASN A 173 -21.79 17.29 10.44
N PHE A 174 -21.43 16.16 11.06
CA PHE A 174 -20.09 15.94 11.57
C PHE A 174 -19.06 16.01 10.42
N TYR A 175 -19.32 15.31 9.31
CA TYR A 175 -18.46 15.37 8.13
C TYR A 175 -18.32 16.77 7.55
N ALA A 176 -19.42 17.51 7.44
CA ALA A 176 -19.40 18.89 6.99
C ALA A 176 -18.52 19.76 7.91
N CYS A 177 -18.68 19.62 9.23
CA CYS A 177 -17.85 20.32 10.22
C CYS A 177 -16.35 20.05 9.99
N VAL A 178 -15.96 18.76 9.88
CA VAL A 178 -14.57 18.36 9.69
C VAL A 178 -14.00 18.94 8.39
N ARG A 179 -14.71 18.80 7.27
CA ARG A 179 -14.24 19.28 5.96
C ARG A 179 -14.14 20.80 5.86
N GLU A 180 -15.04 21.52 6.52
CA GLU A 180 -15.03 22.98 6.51
C GLU A 180 -13.93 23.57 7.41
N ASN A 181 -13.55 22.88 8.50
CA ASN A 181 -12.65 23.44 9.52
C ASN A 181 -11.26 22.81 9.55
N PHE A 182 -11.10 21.56 9.11
CA PHE A 182 -9.87 20.79 9.28
C PHE A 182 -9.32 20.22 7.97
N GLY A 183 -10.14 19.58 7.14
CA GLY A 183 -9.68 18.95 5.91
C GLY A 183 -10.50 17.74 5.51
N ASP A 184 -10.02 17.02 4.49
CA ASP A 184 -10.69 15.81 3.99
C ASP A 184 -10.00 14.56 4.52
N PRO A 185 -10.58 13.86 5.51
CA PRO A 185 -9.92 12.71 6.12
C PRO A 185 -9.96 11.50 5.20
N ALA A 186 -8.84 10.81 5.04
CA ALA A 186 -8.81 9.53 4.33
C ALA A 186 -9.04 8.33 5.26
N VAL A 187 -8.81 8.51 6.57
CA VAL A 187 -9.02 7.53 7.62
C VAL A 187 -9.88 8.14 8.72
N LEU A 188 -10.87 7.38 9.19
CA LEU A 188 -11.70 7.73 10.34
C LEU A 188 -11.67 6.59 11.37
N GLY A 189 -11.04 6.84 12.52
CA GLY A 189 -11.03 5.95 13.68
C GLY A 189 -12.39 5.96 14.39
N ARG A 190 -12.97 4.77 14.60
CA ARG A 190 -14.28 4.62 15.24
C ARG A 190 -14.37 3.36 16.10
N TYR A 191 -15.14 3.48 17.17
CA TYR A 191 -15.31 2.44 18.17
C TYR A 191 -16.24 1.33 17.68
N LEU A 192 -15.88 0.08 17.95
CA LEU A 192 -16.69 -1.10 17.61
C LEU A 192 -18.03 -1.13 18.34
N GLU A 193 -18.08 -0.55 19.54
CA GLU A 193 -19.23 -0.66 20.43
C GLU A 193 -19.40 0.61 21.28
N THR A 194 -20.50 0.70 22.06
CA THR A 194 -20.86 1.93 22.79
C THR A 194 -20.51 1.78 24.26
N ARG A 195 -19.50 2.55 24.70
CA ARG A 195 -19.20 2.69 26.12
C ARG A 195 -19.90 3.94 26.67
N GLU A 196 -20.84 3.76 27.59
CA GLU A 196 -21.68 4.84 28.12
C GLU A 196 -20.82 6.04 28.58
N ASP A 197 -21.23 7.24 28.17
CA ASP A 197 -20.56 8.52 28.42
C ASP A 197 -19.11 8.65 27.89
N ILE A 198 -18.62 7.68 27.14
CA ILE A 198 -17.22 7.62 26.71
C ILE A 198 -17.11 7.55 25.19
N SER A 199 -17.77 6.59 24.55
CA SER A 199 -17.71 6.41 23.10
C SER A 199 -19.06 5.95 22.52
N ARG A 200 -19.34 6.36 21.29
CA ARG A 200 -20.44 5.84 20.49
C ARG A 200 -19.91 4.80 19.52
N GLY A 201 -20.50 3.61 19.54
CA GLY A 201 -20.14 2.52 18.65
C GLY A 201 -20.59 2.76 17.20
N LEU A 202 -19.91 2.12 16.27
CA LEU A 202 -20.29 2.10 14.86
C LEU A 202 -21.66 1.46 14.66
N THR A 203 -22.42 2.02 13.71
CA THR A 203 -23.63 1.37 13.17
C THR A 203 -23.46 1.10 11.67
N PRO A 204 -24.23 0.18 11.08
CA PRO A 204 -24.21 -0.07 9.64
C PRO A 204 -24.47 1.19 8.79
N GLU A 205 -25.31 2.11 9.27
CA GLU A 205 -25.58 3.38 8.62
C GLU A 205 -24.36 4.30 8.65
N GLN A 206 -23.66 4.37 9.79
CA GLN A 206 -22.41 5.14 9.90
C GLN A 206 -21.32 4.56 9.01
N VAL A 207 -21.16 3.23 8.97
CA VAL A 207 -20.23 2.55 8.05
C VAL A 207 -20.53 2.92 6.61
N SER A 208 -21.80 2.82 6.20
CA SER A 208 -22.24 3.17 4.84
C SER A 208 -21.95 4.63 4.51
N LEU A 209 -22.20 5.54 5.46
CA LEU A 209 -21.92 6.96 5.32
C LEU A 209 -20.42 7.20 5.13
N ILE A 210 -19.57 6.66 6.00
CA ILE A 210 -18.12 6.83 5.97
C ILE A 210 -17.55 6.34 4.64
N HIS A 211 -17.89 5.11 4.25
CA HIS A 211 -17.43 4.55 2.97
C HIS A 211 -17.97 5.30 1.76
N SER A 212 -19.17 5.89 1.83
CA SER A 212 -19.70 6.73 0.74
C SER A 212 -18.89 8.01 0.53
N LYS A 213 -18.13 8.45 1.53
CA LYS A 213 -17.20 9.59 1.44
C LYS A 213 -15.84 9.21 0.88
N GLY A 214 -15.53 7.91 0.79
CA GLY A 214 -14.26 7.38 0.29
C GLY A 214 -13.26 7.02 1.39
N ASP A 215 -13.67 7.11 2.66
CA ASP A 215 -12.73 7.02 3.78
C ASP A 215 -12.62 5.58 4.29
N TYR A 216 -11.46 5.23 4.82
CA TYR A 216 -11.21 3.96 5.49
C TYR A 216 -11.64 4.06 6.96
N ILE A 217 -12.18 2.98 7.51
CA ILE A 217 -12.49 2.89 8.94
C ILE A 217 -11.34 2.20 9.66
N LEU A 218 -10.84 2.82 10.72
CA LEU A 218 -9.91 2.21 11.69
C LEU A 218 -10.74 1.75 12.90
N PRO A 219 -10.94 0.43 13.09
CA PRO A 219 -11.77 -0.10 14.18
C PRO A 219 -11.04 -0.07 15.53
N ILE A 220 -11.71 0.49 16.54
CA ILE A 220 -11.17 0.70 17.89
C ILE A 220 -12.00 -0.10 18.89
N PHE A 221 -11.35 -0.86 19.77
CA PHE A 221 -11.98 -1.55 20.87
C PHE A 221 -11.53 -0.95 22.20
N ASN A 222 -12.48 -0.46 23.00
CA ASN A 222 -12.20 0.23 24.26
C ASN A 222 -13.07 -0.25 25.43
N ASN A 223 -13.68 -1.45 25.38
CA ASN A 223 -14.56 -1.92 26.46
C ASN A 223 -13.82 -2.46 27.70
N PHE A 224 -12.66 -1.89 28.03
CA PHE A 224 -11.88 -2.26 29.19
C PHE A 224 -11.20 -1.04 29.81
N ASN A 225 -10.76 -1.19 31.05
CA ASN A 225 -10.00 -0.18 31.80
C ASN A 225 -8.82 -0.78 32.58
N ASP A 226 -8.54 -2.06 32.36
CA ASP A 226 -7.43 -2.82 32.93
C ASP A 226 -6.82 -3.65 31.80
N ALA A 227 -5.58 -3.34 31.43
CA ALA A 227 -4.82 -4.01 30.41
C ALA A 227 -3.74 -4.92 31.03
N THR A 228 -4.07 -5.65 32.11
CA THR A 228 -3.15 -6.60 32.76
C THR A 228 -3.60 -8.05 32.66
N GLY A 229 -2.63 -8.97 32.54
CA GLY A 229 -2.85 -10.41 32.54
C GLY A 229 -3.25 -11.00 31.18
N TYR A 230 -2.70 -12.18 30.89
CA TYR A 230 -2.90 -12.87 29.61
C TYR A 230 -4.34 -13.26 29.33
N GLU A 231 -5.01 -13.87 30.30
CA GLU A 231 -6.40 -14.31 30.14
C GLU A 231 -7.34 -13.11 29.91
N ASN A 232 -7.05 -11.98 30.55
CA ASN A 232 -7.79 -10.75 30.32
C ASN A 232 -7.60 -10.26 28.88
N GLY A 233 -6.36 -10.10 28.41
CA GLY A 233 -6.09 -9.71 27.03
C GLY A 233 -6.71 -10.64 25.99
N SER A 234 -6.73 -11.95 26.26
CA SER A 234 -7.41 -12.92 25.40
C SER A 234 -8.93 -12.79 25.41
N ASN A 235 -9.54 -12.45 26.55
CA ASN A 235 -10.99 -12.27 26.63
C ASN A 235 -11.43 -10.97 25.95
N GLU A 236 -10.72 -9.86 26.18
CA GLU A 236 -10.96 -8.59 25.50
C GLU A 236 -10.83 -8.73 23.98
N ALA A 237 -9.80 -9.45 23.50
CA ALA A 237 -9.65 -9.73 22.07
C ALA A 237 -10.81 -10.56 21.49
N LYS A 238 -11.33 -11.56 22.22
CA LYS A 238 -12.51 -12.34 21.77
C LYS A 238 -13.74 -11.45 21.65
N GLU A 239 -13.96 -10.58 22.62
CA GLU A 239 -15.09 -9.63 22.58
C GLU A 239 -14.96 -8.67 21.40
N ALA A 240 -13.77 -8.12 21.17
CA ALA A 240 -13.49 -7.27 20.01
C ALA A 240 -13.77 -7.98 18.67
N ILE A 241 -13.34 -9.25 18.54
CA ILE A 241 -13.62 -10.10 17.38
C ILE A 241 -15.13 -10.31 17.19
N GLU A 242 -15.88 -10.57 18.26
CA GLU A 242 -17.32 -10.77 18.20
C GLU A 242 -18.04 -9.51 17.69
N TYR A 243 -17.68 -8.32 18.18
CA TYR A 243 -18.22 -7.06 17.68
C TYR A 243 -17.84 -6.79 16.23
N ALA A 244 -16.57 -7.01 15.86
CA ALA A 244 -16.10 -6.84 14.49
C ALA A 244 -16.87 -7.75 13.50
N GLN A 245 -17.10 -9.00 13.87
CA GLN A 245 -17.91 -9.93 13.09
C GLN A 245 -19.38 -9.51 13.02
N GLY A 246 -19.95 -9.03 14.13
CA GLY A 246 -21.32 -8.51 14.19
C GLY A 246 -21.55 -7.32 13.26
N LEU A 247 -20.54 -6.46 13.09
CA LEU A 247 -20.55 -5.33 12.17
C LEU A 247 -20.24 -5.72 10.71
N GLY A 248 -19.80 -6.95 10.47
CA GLY A 248 -19.41 -7.43 9.13
C GLY A 248 -18.05 -6.92 8.67
N ILE A 249 -17.13 -6.62 9.60
CA ILE A 249 -15.76 -6.23 9.26
C ILE A 249 -15.07 -7.40 8.54
N PRO A 250 -14.48 -7.17 7.34
CA PRO A 250 -13.85 -8.23 6.56
C PRO A 250 -12.54 -8.72 7.18
N SER A 251 -12.12 -9.93 6.81
CA SER A 251 -10.83 -10.49 7.21
C SER A 251 -9.65 -9.64 6.72
N GLY A 252 -8.55 -9.66 7.45
CA GLY A 252 -7.34 -8.86 7.20
C GLY A 252 -7.43 -7.41 7.69
N VAL A 253 -8.54 -7.00 8.29
CA VAL A 253 -8.65 -5.69 8.95
C VAL A 253 -8.05 -5.77 10.36
N ALA A 254 -7.25 -4.78 10.73
CA ALA A 254 -6.69 -4.64 12.06
C ALA A 254 -7.73 -4.11 13.05
N ILE A 255 -7.71 -4.64 14.28
CA ILE A 255 -8.51 -4.15 15.40
C ILE A 255 -7.57 -3.57 16.45
N PHE A 256 -7.79 -2.32 16.85
CA PHE A 256 -6.92 -1.62 17.79
C PHE A 256 -7.48 -1.67 19.21
N ALA A 257 -6.74 -2.28 20.15
CA ALA A 257 -7.02 -2.14 21.58
C ALA A 257 -6.66 -0.72 22.05
N ASP A 258 -7.61 -0.02 22.65
CA ASP A 258 -7.46 1.33 23.19
C ASP A 258 -6.93 1.30 24.63
N ILE A 259 -5.62 1.48 24.80
CA ILE A 259 -4.96 1.47 26.10
C ILE A 259 -4.67 2.90 26.55
N GLU A 260 -5.62 3.47 27.30
CA GLU A 260 -5.52 4.81 27.85
C GLU A 260 -4.36 4.95 28.86
N PRO A 261 -3.75 6.14 28.99
CA PRO A 261 -2.58 6.36 29.86
C PRO A 261 -2.80 6.03 31.35
N ALA A 262 -4.05 6.06 31.80
CA ALA A 262 -4.41 5.78 33.19
C ALA A 262 -4.64 4.28 33.46
N TYR A 263 -4.73 3.44 32.43
CA TYR A 263 -4.99 2.02 32.61
C TYR A 263 -3.71 1.30 33.09
N PRO A 264 -3.81 0.39 34.06
CA PRO A 264 -2.70 -0.51 34.34
C PRO A 264 -2.47 -1.39 33.11
N VAL A 265 -1.21 -1.60 32.74
CA VAL A 265 -0.84 -2.43 31.58
C VAL A 265 0.35 -3.33 31.91
N ASP A 266 0.34 -4.56 31.40
CA ASP A 266 1.48 -5.47 31.46
C ASP A 266 1.73 -6.22 30.14
N ALA A 267 2.88 -6.88 30.07
CA ALA A 267 3.29 -7.65 28.89
C ALA A 267 2.39 -8.85 28.59
N GLU A 268 1.74 -9.43 29.61
CA GLU A 268 0.92 -10.61 29.44
C GLU A 268 -0.41 -10.27 28.76
N PHE A 269 -1.02 -9.13 29.08
CA PHE A 269 -2.20 -8.64 28.35
C PHE A 269 -1.90 -8.41 26.87
N ILE A 270 -0.80 -7.71 26.56
CA ILE A 270 -0.38 -7.44 25.17
C ILE A 270 -0.21 -8.76 24.41
N ARG A 271 0.41 -9.76 25.05
CA ARG A 271 0.56 -11.10 24.48
C ARG A 271 -0.78 -11.81 24.28
N GLY A 272 -1.68 -11.73 25.26
CA GLY A 272 -3.03 -12.32 25.20
C GLY A 272 -3.89 -11.73 24.09
N TRP A 273 -3.85 -10.40 23.96
CA TRP A 273 -4.50 -9.66 22.89
C TRP A 273 -3.96 -10.10 21.52
N PHE A 274 -2.64 -9.96 21.31
CA PHE A 274 -1.99 -10.28 20.06
C PHE A 274 -2.23 -11.72 19.62
N GLU A 275 -1.94 -12.70 20.47
CA GLU A 275 -2.08 -14.12 20.10
C GLU A 275 -3.54 -14.49 19.77
N THR A 276 -4.51 -13.86 20.44
CA THR A 276 -5.93 -14.13 20.21
C THR A 276 -6.43 -13.49 18.91
N ILE A 277 -6.07 -12.23 18.65
CA ILE A 277 -6.42 -11.57 17.38
C ILE A 277 -5.74 -12.27 16.20
N SER A 278 -4.44 -12.56 16.28
CA SER A 278 -3.69 -13.22 15.20
C SER A 278 -4.11 -14.67 14.93
N ALA A 279 -4.82 -15.31 15.86
CA ALA A 279 -5.45 -16.62 15.64
C ALA A 279 -6.84 -16.52 14.96
N SER A 280 -7.34 -15.30 14.76
CA SER A 280 -8.61 -14.99 14.10
C SER A 280 -8.38 -14.55 12.65
N PRO A 281 -9.43 -14.20 11.89
CA PRO A 281 -9.28 -13.61 10.56
C PRO A 281 -8.84 -12.13 10.54
N TYR A 282 -8.59 -11.51 11.69
CA TYR A 282 -8.22 -10.09 11.83
C TYR A 282 -6.74 -9.91 12.18
N GLU A 283 -6.24 -8.68 12.01
CA GLU A 283 -4.87 -8.31 12.37
C GLU A 283 -4.84 -7.58 13.72
N SER A 284 -3.73 -7.69 14.46
CA SER A 284 -3.60 -7.10 15.79
C SER A 284 -3.11 -5.65 15.74
N GLY A 285 -3.82 -4.73 16.37
CA GLY A 285 -3.39 -3.36 16.60
C GLY A 285 -3.46 -2.96 18.07
N ILE A 286 -2.61 -2.02 18.49
CA ILE A 286 -2.67 -1.38 19.82
C ILE A 286 -2.53 0.12 19.66
N TYR A 287 -3.44 0.84 20.33
CA TYR A 287 -3.38 2.28 20.52
C TYR A 287 -2.96 2.63 21.95
N GLY A 288 -2.18 3.72 22.09
CA GLY A 288 -1.86 4.33 23.37
C GLY A 288 -0.60 5.20 23.33
N ILE A 289 -0.12 5.64 24.49
CA ILE A 289 1.13 6.41 24.58
C ILE A 289 2.32 5.45 24.55
N PHE A 290 3.13 5.50 23.48
CA PHE A 290 4.38 4.74 23.34
C PHE A 290 5.65 5.59 23.54
N ASP A 291 5.57 6.63 24.37
CA ASP A 291 6.75 7.32 24.89
C ASP A 291 7.63 6.33 25.71
N PRO A 292 8.97 6.37 25.62
CA PRO A 292 9.85 5.45 26.33
C PRO A 292 9.68 5.36 27.86
N GLU A 293 9.17 6.41 28.50
CA GLU A 293 8.90 6.45 29.93
C GLU A 293 7.54 5.85 30.31
N SER A 294 6.64 5.65 29.33
CA SER A 294 5.31 5.09 29.55
C SER A 294 5.33 3.62 29.96
N ALA A 295 4.33 3.22 30.77
CA ALA A 295 4.14 1.82 31.16
C ALA A 295 3.82 0.92 29.96
N LEU A 296 3.09 1.44 28.97
CA LEU A 296 2.73 0.72 27.75
C LEU A 296 3.97 0.40 26.91
N TYR A 297 4.87 1.38 26.69
CA TYR A 297 6.12 1.13 25.98
C TYR A 297 6.98 0.05 26.64
N GLN A 298 7.12 0.09 27.96
CA GLN A 298 7.90 -0.90 28.72
C GLN A 298 7.28 -2.30 28.67
N SER A 299 5.96 -2.37 28.83
CA SER A 299 5.19 -3.62 28.75
C SER A 299 5.24 -4.23 27.35
N TYR A 300 5.10 -3.40 26.32
CA TYR A 300 5.21 -3.83 24.92
C TYR A 300 6.58 -4.42 24.61
N ASN A 301 7.65 -3.73 24.98
CA ASN A 301 9.02 -4.24 24.78
C ASN A 301 9.28 -5.54 25.54
N THR A 302 8.68 -5.70 26.72
CA THR A 302 8.76 -6.95 27.49
C THR A 302 7.97 -8.08 26.80
N ALA A 303 6.80 -7.79 26.22
CA ALA A 303 6.04 -8.74 25.43
C ALA A 303 6.81 -9.14 24.14
N VAL A 304 7.48 -8.20 23.49
CA VAL A 304 8.34 -8.48 22.32
C VAL A 304 9.48 -9.44 22.66
N GLN A 305 10.06 -9.34 23.87
CA GLN A 305 11.12 -10.27 24.30
C GLN A 305 10.62 -11.71 24.43
N SER A 306 9.35 -11.93 24.79
CA SER A 306 8.75 -13.26 24.88
C SER A 306 8.20 -13.75 23.54
N ASN A 307 7.70 -12.82 22.70
CA ASN A 307 7.18 -13.12 21.37
C ASN A 307 7.54 -12.01 20.37
N ASN A 308 8.60 -12.23 19.58
CA ASN A 308 9.06 -11.26 18.59
C ASN A 308 8.07 -11.03 17.43
N ALA A 309 7.04 -11.87 17.25
CA ALA A 309 6.00 -11.62 16.26
C ALA A 309 5.22 -10.33 16.59
N ILE A 310 5.06 -10.00 17.89
CA ILE A 310 4.44 -8.74 18.33
C ILE A 310 5.14 -7.54 17.67
N LEU A 311 6.47 -7.51 17.63
CA LEU A 311 7.20 -6.39 17.01
C LEU A 311 6.91 -6.28 15.50
N LYS A 312 6.78 -7.42 14.82
CA LYS A 312 6.75 -7.51 13.35
C LYS A 312 5.36 -7.46 12.74
N GLU A 313 4.34 -7.80 13.52
CA GLU A 313 2.99 -8.07 13.03
C GLU A 313 1.93 -7.25 13.77
N ASN A 314 2.21 -6.74 14.98
CA ASN A 314 1.28 -5.87 15.68
C ASN A 314 1.41 -4.42 15.20
N TYR A 315 0.32 -3.85 14.69
CA TYR A 315 0.25 -2.45 14.32
C TYR A 315 0.22 -1.54 15.55
N VAL A 316 1.04 -0.49 15.54
CA VAL A 316 1.12 0.49 16.61
C VAL A 316 0.53 1.81 16.12
N TRP A 317 -0.45 2.31 16.88
CA TRP A 317 -1.00 3.66 16.75
C TRP A 317 -0.65 4.43 18.03
N THR A 318 0.33 5.32 17.95
CA THR A 318 0.82 6.03 19.14
C THR A 318 0.13 7.38 19.32
N ALA A 319 -0.13 7.78 20.56
CA ALA A 319 -0.54 9.12 20.94
C ALA A 319 0.64 10.02 21.39
N SER A 320 1.88 9.65 21.03
CA SER A 320 3.09 10.40 21.35
C SER A 320 3.96 10.68 20.11
N PRO A 321 4.54 11.89 19.99
CA PRO A 321 4.30 13.06 20.84
C PRO A 321 2.96 13.72 20.50
N ASN A 322 2.31 14.34 21.49
CA ASN A 322 1.15 15.19 21.24
C ASN A 322 1.62 16.62 20.92
N VAL A 323 1.49 17.05 19.66
CA VAL A 323 1.89 18.38 19.20
C VAL A 323 0.71 19.37 19.13
N GLY A 324 -0.51 18.87 19.30
CA GLY A 324 -1.74 19.65 19.28
C GLY A 324 -2.52 19.53 17.97
N ILE A 325 -3.81 19.89 18.04
CA ILE A 325 -4.75 19.85 16.91
C ILE A 325 -4.34 20.84 15.82
N THR A 326 -4.35 20.38 14.58
CA THR A 326 -4.17 21.23 13.39
C THR A 326 -5.10 20.82 12.25
N SER A 327 -5.26 21.70 11.26
CA SER A 327 -5.88 21.32 9.99
C SER A 327 -4.97 20.36 9.19
N GLN A 328 -5.52 19.64 8.22
CA GLN A 328 -4.76 18.79 7.30
C GLN A 328 -3.62 19.54 6.60
N ALA A 329 -3.86 20.80 6.21
CA ALA A 329 -2.87 21.64 5.52
C ALA A 329 -1.71 22.08 6.43
N GLU A 330 -1.92 22.02 7.74
CA GLU A 330 -0.97 22.42 8.78
C GLU A 330 -0.53 21.21 9.64
N ALA A 331 -0.75 19.99 9.15
CA ALA A 331 -0.34 18.79 9.84
C ALA A 331 1.19 18.77 10.02
N PRO A 332 1.69 18.26 11.16
CA PRO A 332 3.12 18.17 11.41
C PRO A 332 3.79 17.17 10.47
N GLU A 333 5.12 17.19 10.41
CA GLU A 333 5.88 16.11 9.77
C GLU A 333 5.70 14.81 10.58
N TYR A 334 5.47 13.68 9.90
CA TYR A 334 5.24 12.38 10.53
C TYR A 334 6.45 11.95 11.37
N ASN A 335 6.27 11.93 12.70
CA ASN A 335 7.34 11.57 13.64
C ASN A 335 6.77 10.90 14.91
N PRO A 336 6.10 9.73 14.80
CA PRO A 336 5.60 8.99 15.96
C PRO A 336 6.72 8.52 16.88
N GLU A 337 6.48 8.56 18.18
CA GLU A 337 7.28 7.86 19.18
C GLU A 337 6.70 6.47 19.44
N ALA A 338 7.51 5.45 19.16
CA ALA A 338 7.15 4.05 19.31
C ALA A 338 8.41 3.16 19.47
N PRO A 339 8.26 1.90 19.90
CA PRO A 339 9.37 0.95 19.94
C PRO A 339 10.08 0.82 18.59
N GLU A 340 11.41 0.85 18.60
CA GLU A 340 12.22 0.75 17.38
C GLU A 340 11.91 -0.55 16.63
N GLY A 341 11.66 -0.44 15.32
CA GLY A 341 11.33 -1.58 14.45
C GLY A 341 9.89 -2.09 14.57
N SER A 342 9.04 -1.43 15.36
CA SER A 342 7.60 -1.71 15.37
C SER A 342 6.90 -1.18 14.13
N LEU A 343 5.70 -1.71 13.85
CA LEU A 343 4.80 -1.18 12.83
C LEU A 343 4.07 0.09 13.30
N ALA A 344 4.84 1.12 13.68
CA ALA A 344 4.35 2.43 14.12
C ALA A 344 3.75 3.21 12.95
N PHE A 345 2.55 2.78 12.55
CA PHE A 345 1.90 3.20 11.32
C PHE A 345 0.77 4.19 11.55
N GLY A 346 0.37 4.41 12.81
CA GLY A 346 -0.53 5.50 13.18
C GLY A 346 0.11 6.42 14.21
N TRP A 347 -0.22 7.70 14.10
CA TRP A 347 0.16 8.72 15.07
C TRP A 347 -1.02 9.67 15.31
N GLN A 348 -1.58 9.63 16.52
CA GLN A 348 -2.48 10.66 17.01
C GLN A 348 -1.63 11.81 17.54
N TYR A 349 -1.61 12.91 16.80
CA TYR A 349 -0.71 14.03 17.09
C TYR A 349 -1.43 15.19 17.79
N GLY A 350 -2.76 15.19 17.82
CA GLY A 350 -3.58 16.20 18.48
C GLY A 350 -4.88 15.59 19.00
N ILE A 351 -5.34 16.08 20.15
CA ILE A 351 -6.50 15.55 20.90
C ILE A 351 -7.52 16.67 21.17
N ASP A 352 -8.80 16.31 21.18
CA ASP A 352 -9.95 17.10 21.64
C ASP A 352 -10.15 18.45 20.91
N ALA A 353 -10.32 18.40 19.58
CA ALA A 353 -10.71 19.58 18.82
C ALA A 353 -12.12 20.05 19.20
N GLU A 354 -12.25 21.13 19.98
CA GLU A 354 -13.54 21.67 20.45
C GLU A 354 -14.56 21.92 19.32
N THR A 355 -14.09 22.30 18.12
CA THR A 355 -14.96 22.69 17.00
C THR A 355 -15.82 21.54 16.47
N CYS A 356 -15.24 20.33 16.32
CA CYS A 356 -15.93 19.18 15.71
C CYS A 356 -15.85 17.89 16.55
N ASN A 357 -15.25 17.95 17.75
CA ASN A 357 -15.02 16.82 18.65
C ASN A 357 -14.28 15.65 17.97
N ILE A 358 -13.08 15.96 17.46
CA ILE A 358 -12.19 15.02 16.77
C ILE A 358 -10.78 15.08 17.34
N ASP A 359 -10.07 14.00 17.12
CA ASP A 359 -8.62 13.93 17.25
C ASP A 359 -7.99 13.89 15.85
N THR A 360 -6.78 14.40 15.72
CA THR A 360 -6.09 14.52 14.43
C THR A 360 -4.92 13.56 14.33
N ASN A 361 -4.86 12.85 13.21
CA ASN A 361 -3.96 11.73 13.02
C ASN A 361 -3.18 11.82 11.71
N LEU A 362 -1.99 11.23 11.72
CA LEU A 362 -1.23 10.89 10.53
C LEU A 362 -0.99 9.38 10.50
N PHE A 363 -1.02 8.81 9.31
CA PHE A 363 -0.84 7.39 9.09
C PHE A 363 0.20 7.14 8.01
N ASN A 364 1.03 6.12 8.21
CA ASN A 364 1.79 5.52 7.12
C ASN A 364 0.78 4.87 6.16
N GLY A 365 0.85 5.18 4.86
CA GLY A 365 -0.08 4.70 3.84
C GLY A 365 -0.14 3.17 3.71
N GLU A 366 0.90 2.45 4.16
CA GLU A 366 0.89 1.00 4.26
C GLU A 366 -0.19 0.46 5.20
N LEU A 367 -0.62 1.26 6.20
CA LEU A 367 -1.70 0.90 7.11
C LEU A 367 -3.03 0.69 6.37
N LEU A 368 -3.28 1.39 5.26
CA LEU A 368 -4.52 1.29 4.49
C LEU A 368 -4.81 -0.14 4.00
N LYS A 369 -3.78 -1.01 3.93
CA LYS A 369 -3.90 -2.42 3.55
C LYS A 369 -4.66 -3.24 4.59
N VAL A 370 -4.68 -2.79 5.85
CA VAL A 370 -5.33 -3.46 6.97
C VAL A 370 -6.44 -2.63 7.61
N LEU A 371 -6.93 -1.59 6.93
CA LEU A 371 -8.10 -0.84 7.38
C LEU A 371 -9.37 -1.28 6.63
N TRP A 372 -10.53 -1.01 7.21
CA TRP A 372 -11.80 -1.36 6.59
C TRP A 372 -12.14 -0.41 5.45
N LYS A 373 -11.77 -0.84 4.23
CA LYS A 373 -11.85 -0.07 2.99
C LYS A 373 -13.30 0.24 2.53
N PRO A 374 -13.49 1.33 1.77
CA PRO A 374 -14.74 1.57 1.04
C PRO A 374 -15.09 0.42 0.09
N ASN A 375 -16.38 0.07 0.01
CA ASN A 375 -16.93 -0.96 -0.88
C ASN A 375 -16.36 -2.38 -0.65
N SER A 376 -16.05 -2.72 0.60
CA SER A 376 -15.59 -4.06 1.01
C SER A 376 -16.70 -5.09 1.11
#